data_AF-A0A819M8N3-F1
#
_entry.id   AF-A0A819M8N3-F1
#
_cell.length_a   1.000
_cell.length_b   1.000
_cell.length_c   1.000
_cell.angle_alpha   90.00
_cell.angle_beta   90.00
_cell.angle_gamma   90.00
#
_symmetry.space_group_name_H-M   'P 1'
#
loop_
_entity.id
_entity.type
_entity.pdbx_description
1 polymer ?
#
loop_
_entity_poly.entity_id
_entity_poly.type
_entity_poly.pdbx_seq_one_letter_code
_entity_poly.pdbx_strand_id
1 'polypeptide(L)'
;MVCLDVANKISHPNIGIYFRKSMNKFLSKNLSIDLVRMSSMSTSASLNRQIILLLSSLGIKDDIFLSMQNKMLHQIDNLTGPSDDACNALRELNEFGGNGWNEFLIKYLEKFQIYKEPFVQQMLLNYQAFLVKELRTKSRIFVKQSCCLLGVIDETRTLRYGQVFIQINKNDQLTDSTDILQGPIIVTRNPCFHPGDIRRLEAVDVLSLHGLINVIVFPIDGPRPHPEEMSGGDLDGDIFWISNDPQLIFQTNEEPFDYHDQAVEAEKEAQMNMDKQLTINDVCHFFAEYIEADNLGIVANTHMAFADQLNDGCKSEQCLKLARMHSVAVDFAKNGVSAPRLTSDLRPRIYPHYMEKNDKPQYHSTTVLGQLFDQVESYKICLNEDLNKQISETSSFPYIKLIVDESNHYIKEADLTKAAYDRELKRIMRQYGIKSEAEVLSGYILKFTTKAYAKQAKLFELRSEISHAVKTIREKYLRLFWEEFYQITKDDENTNQENDMVIWKEVAKHLKWKNQLDLLEFYRNNVNRNEVYKKASAWFLVTYKSWIQLIKQTKQKARKLKNINNNQQQQHFRGLFSFAWLVYPVIFQIFDEQNNLVKEEKRKQSKNKKQQQKK
;
A
#
# COMPACT_ATOMS: atom_id res chain seq x y z
N MET A 1 14.51 18.67 -7.53
CA MET A 1 13.42 19.15 -6.66
C MET A 1 13.19 20.64 -6.89
N VAL A 2 11.96 21.08 -7.12
CA VAL A 2 11.64 22.52 -7.34
C VAL A 2 11.02 23.04 -6.05
N CYS A 3 11.77 23.86 -5.30
CA CYS A 3 11.22 24.64 -4.18
C CYS A 3 10.97 26.06 -4.68
N LEU A 4 9.72 26.53 -4.54
CA LEU A 4 9.41 27.95 -4.71
C LEU A 4 10.08 28.70 -3.56
N ASP A 5 10.77 29.80 -3.86
CA ASP A 5 11.57 30.58 -2.92
C ASP A 5 10.80 30.86 -1.60
N VAL A 6 11.17 30.10 -0.56
CA VAL A 6 10.54 30.12 0.76
C VAL A 6 10.98 31.34 1.55
N ALA A 7 12.22 31.82 1.31
CA ALA A 7 12.82 32.92 2.06
C ALA A 7 12.13 34.26 1.77
N ASN A 8 11.64 34.45 0.54
CA ASN A 8 11.07 35.73 0.11
C ASN A 8 9.53 35.79 0.08
N LYS A 9 8.80 34.74 0.50
CA LYS A 9 7.31 34.62 0.39
C LYS A 9 6.79 35.42 -0.81
N ILE A 10 7.08 34.92 -2.01
CA ILE A 10 6.90 35.60 -3.31
C ILE A 10 5.66 36.51 -3.30
N SER A 11 5.88 37.82 -3.19
CA SER A 11 4.86 38.88 -3.23
C SER A 11 4.74 39.53 -4.62
N HIS A 12 5.50 39.02 -5.61
CA HIS A 12 5.56 39.54 -6.97
C HIS A 12 5.24 38.47 -8.05
N PRO A 13 4.68 38.85 -9.21
CA PRO A 13 4.12 37.93 -10.20
C PRO A 13 5.15 37.13 -11.02
N ASN A 14 6.45 37.24 -10.74
CA ASN A 14 7.50 36.52 -11.44
C ASN A 14 7.97 35.31 -10.61
N ILE A 15 7.35 34.14 -10.86
CA ILE A 15 7.77 32.86 -10.30
C ILE A 15 9.06 32.42 -11.00
N GLY A 16 10.20 32.48 -10.30
CA GLY A 16 11.48 31.95 -10.77
C GLY A 16 11.74 30.54 -10.27
N ILE A 17 12.26 29.66 -11.14
CA ILE A 17 12.76 28.33 -10.75
C ILE A 17 14.28 28.38 -10.78
N TYR A 18 14.90 27.95 -9.68
CA TYR A 18 16.36 27.97 -9.52
C TYR A 18 16.92 26.56 -9.56
N PHE A 19 17.98 26.36 -10.36
CA PHE A 19 18.69 25.09 -10.47
C PHE A 19 20.07 25.21 -9.84
N ARG A 20 20.44 24.22 -9.02
CA ARG A 20 21.79 24.09 -8.46
C ARG A 20 22.71 23.35 -9.43
N LYS A 21 24.02 23.56 -9.31
CA LYS A 21 25.02 22.86 -10.14
C LYS A 21 24.83 21.33 -10.12
N SER A 22 24.56 20.74 -8.95
CA SER A 22 24.33 19.31 -8.78
C SER A 22 23.08 18.75 -9.47
N MET A 23 22.11 19.62 -9.81
CA MET A 23 20.89 19.24 -10.54
C MET A 23 21.13 19.15 -12.05
N ASN A 24 22.18 19.78 -12.57
CA ASN A 24 22.52 19.77 -13.99
C ASN A 24 23.33 18.52 -14.33
N LYS A 25 22.66 17.46 -14.80
CA LYS A 25 23.32 16.20 -15.17
C LYS A 25 23.98 16.24 -16.55
N PHE A 26 23.46 17.06 -17.46
CA PHE A 26 24.01 17.29 -18.80
C PHE A 26 23.49 18.62 -19.39
N LEU A 27 24.16 19.13 -20.41
CA LEU A 27 23.74 20.33 -21.13
C LEU A 27 22.46 20.06 -21.92
N SER A 28 21.43 20.86 -21.71
CA SER A 28 20.15 20.76 -22.40
C SER A 28 19.60 22.15 -22.73
N LYS A 29 18.87 22.24 -23.85
CA LYS A 29 18.09 23.42 -24.24
C LYS A 29 16.60 23.28 -23.91
N ASN A 30 16.17 22.14 -23.36
CA ASN A 30 14.78 21.91 -23.01
C ASN A 30 14.43 22.66 -21.72
N LEU A 31 13.32 23.40 -21.74
CA LEU A 31 12.79 24.16 -20.61
C LEU A 31 11.50 23.57 -20.04
N SER A 32 11.07 22.38 -20.49
CA SER A 32 9.91 21.70 -19.94
C SER A 32 10.13 21.28 -18.49
N ILE A 33 9.05 21.32 -17.69
CA ILE A 33 9.05 20.82 -16.32
C ILE A 33 8.21 19.56 -16.28
N ASP A 34 8.87 18.45 -15.99
CA ASP A 34 8.22 17.15 -15.84
C ASP A 34 8.14 16.78 -14.35
N LEU A 35 6.92 16.66 -13.83
CA LEU A 35 6.67 16.39 -12.43
C LEU A 35 6.61 14.87 -12.16
N VAL A 36 7.62 14.34 -11.46
CA VAL A 36 7.70 12.91 -11.10
C VAL A 36 6.85 12.58 -9.87
N ARG A 37 6.92 13.43 -8.84
CA ARG A 37 6.25 13.24 -7.55
C ARG A 37 6.08 14.59 -6.85
N MET A 38 5.07 14.67 -5.98
CA MET A 38 4.87 15.79 -5.05
C MET A 38 4.94 15.29 -3.61
N SER A 39 5.19 16.19 -2.64
CA SER A 39 4.96 15.89 -1.23
C SER A 39 3.47 15.58 -1.04
N SER A 40 3.18 14.31 -0.77
CA SER A 40 1.82 13.84 -0.47
C SER A 40 1.65 13.66 1.03
N MET A 41 0.41 13.47 1.48
CA MET A 41 0.11 13.21 2.89
C MET A 41 0.98 12.08 3.43
N SER A 42 1.62 12.37 4.57
CA SER A 42 2.44 11.43 5.31
C SER A 42 1.60 10.23 5.75
N THR A 43 1.95 9.03 5.27
CA THR A 43 1.41 7.78 5.81
C THR A 43 2.34 7.25 6.89
N SER A 44 1.77 6.64 7.91
CA SER A 44 2.55 5.89 8.89
C SER A 44 3.41 4.84 8.21
N ALA A 45 4.65 4.71 8.66
CA ALA A 45 5.66 3.88 8.02
C ALA A 45 5.91 2.58 8.79
N SER A 46 6.57 1.63 8.12
CA SER A 46 6.90 0.33 8.69
C SER A 46 8.40 0.19 8.93
N LEU A 47 8.77 -0.51 10.00
CA LEU A 47 10.08 -1.14 10.12
C LEU A 47 10.26 -2.19 9.01
N ASN A 48 11.51 -2.51 8.73
CA ASN A 48 11.90 -3.64 7.90
C ASN A 48 13.08 -4.37 8.57
N ARG A 49 13.50 -5.51 8.02
CA ARG A 49 14.60 -6.31 8.57
C ARG A 49 15.89 -5.51 8.78
N GLN A 50 16.26 -4.64 7.84
CA GLN A 50 17.48 -3.83 7.91
C GLN A 50 17.41 -2.81 9.06
N ILE A 51 16.32 -2.05 9.16
CA ILE A 51 16.13 -1.07 10.24
C ILE A 51 16.12 -1.79 11.60
N ILE A 52 15.44 -2.93 11.71
CA ILE A 52 15.38 -3.72 12.96
C ILE A 52 16.77 -4.19 13.38
N LEU A 53 17.56 -4.74 12.46
CA LEU A 53 18.93 -5.20 12.76
C LEU A 53 19.84 -4.05 13.22
N LEU A 54 19.75 -2.89 12.57
CA LEU A 54 20.52 -1.71 12.94
C LEU A 54 20.10 -1.19 14.32
N LEU A 55 18.80 -1.01 14.57
CA LEU A 55 18.31 -0.54 15.87
C LEU A 55 18.65 -1.50 17.01
N SER A 56 18.55 -2.82 16.79
CA SER A 56 18.99 -3.83 17.75
C SER A 56 20.50 -3.72 18.02
N SER A 57 21.32 -3.55 16.98
CA SER A 57 22.77 -3.32 17.10
C SER A 57 23.12 -1.99 17.81
N LEU A 58 22.24 -0.99 17.72
CA LEU A 58 22.35 0.30 18.43
C LEU A 58 21.83 0.25 19.88
N GLY A 59 21.39 -0.93 20.34
CA GLY A 59 21.00 -1.18 21.74
C GLY A 59 19.51 -1.07 22.03
N ILE A 60 18.64 -0.96 21.01
CA ILE A 60 17.20 -1.08 21.21
C ILE A 60 16.87 -2.54 21.52
N LYS A 61 16.14 -2.77 22.63
CA LYS A 61 15.84 -4.11 23.11
C LYS A 61 14.90 -4.88 22.17
N ASP A 62 15.21 -6.15 21.94
CA ASP A 62 14.44 -7.04 21.08
C ASP A 62 12.94 -7.13 21.46
N ASP A 63 12.64 -7.11 22.78
CA ASP A 63 11.28 -7.11 23.33
C ASP A 63 10.39 -5.97 22.79
N ILE A 64 10.98 -4.83 22.42
CA ILE A 64 10.23 -3.70 21.86
C ILE A 64 9.67 -4.09 20.50
N PHE A 65 10.49 -4.67 19.62
CA PHE A 65 10.04 -5.13 18.30
C PHE A 65 9.02 -6.27 18.41
N LEU A 66 9.25 -7.21 19.33
CA LEU A 66 8.32 -8.31 19.61
C LEU A 66 6.96 -7.80 20.09
N SER A 67 6.95 -6.79 20.98
CA SER A 67 5.72 -6.16 21.47
C SER A 67 4.97 -5.43 20.35
N MET A 68 5.69 -4.70 19.50
CA MET A 68 5.12 -4.01 18.34
C MET A 68 4.51 -5.01 17.34
N GLN A 69 5.21 -6.10 17.02
CA GLN A 69 4.68 -7.15 16.15
C GLN A 69 3.48 -7.85 16.79
N ASN A 70 3.51 -8.14 18.09
CA ASN A 70 2.37 -8.75 18.79
C ASN A 70 1.12 -7.88 18.71
N LYS A 71 1.27 -6.57 18.91
CA LYS A 71 0.19 -5.60 18.75
C LYS A 71 -0.37 -5.61 17.33
N MET A 72 0.51 -5.65 16.33
CA MET A 72 0.09 -5.75 14.93
C MET A 72 -0.63 -7.06 14.62
N LEU A 73 -0.20 -8.20 15.17
CA LEU A 73 -0.89 -9.49 15.04
C LEU A 73 -2.30 -9.45 15.66
N HIS A 74 -2.48 -8.81 16.82
CA HIS A 74 -3.82 -8.60 17.39
C HIS A 74 -4.72 -7.73 16.51
N GLN A 75 -4.18 -6.68 15.88
CA GLN A 75 -4.93 -5.87 14.92
C GLN A 75 -5.30 -6.70 13.67
N ILE A 76 -4.42 -7.61 13.25
CA ILE A 76 -4.66 -8.53 12.13
C ILE A 76 -5.77 -9.55 12.46
N ASP A 77 -5.89 -10.01 13.71
CA ASP A 77 -7.00 -10.87 14.16
C ASP A 77 -8.34 -10.14 14.09
N ASN A 78 -8.36 -8.86 14.45
CA ASN A 78 -9.57 -8.05 14.45
C ASN A 78 -10.17 -7.88 13.04
N LEU A 79 -9.40 -8.07 11.95
CA LEU A 79 -9.92 -8.01 10.58
C LEU A 79 -11.04 -9.03 10.29
N THR A 80 -11.06 -10.16 10.99
CA THR A 80 -12.08 -11.20 10.87
C THR A 80 -13.01 -11.29 12.08
N GLY A 81 -12.89 -10.32 13.00
CA GLY A 81 -13.71 -10.19 14.20
C GLY A 81 -15.04 -9.45 13.96
N PRO A 82 -15.65 -8.90 15.03
CA PRO A 82 -16.78 -7.99 14.93
C PRO A 82 -16.52 -6.82 13.97
N SER A 83 -17.58 -6.31 13.33
CA SER A 83 -17.44 -5.30 12.27
C SER A 83 -16.75 -4.01 12.72
N ASP A 84 -16.99 -3.56 13.96
CA ASP A 84 -16.34 -2.36 14.51
C ASP A 84 -14.83 -2.58 14.70
N ASP A 85 -14.43 -3.75 15.20
CA ASP A 85 -13.02 -4.13 15.35
C ASP A 85 -12.34 -4.24 13.99
N ALA A 86 -13.01 -4.85 13.01
CA ALA A 86 -12.50 -4.94 11.64
C ALA A 86 -12.37 -3.56 10.98
N CYS A 87 -13.31 -2.63 11.21
CA CYS A 87 -13.19 -1.26 10.72
C CYS A 87 -11.97 -0.55 11.33
N ASN A 88 -11.77 -0.69 12.64
CA ASN A 88 -10.64 -0.09 13.33
C ASN A 88 -9.32 -0.67 12.84
N ALA A 89 -9.23 -2.00 12.70
CA ALA A 89 -8.07 -2.68 12.14
C ALA A 89 -7.77 -2.21 10.70
N LEU A 90 -8.78 -2.11 9.84
CA LEU A 90 -8.63 -1.59 8.48
C LEU A 90 -8.09 -0.16 8.45
N ARG A 91 -8.50 0.70 9.39
CA ARG A 91 -7.99 2.08 9.50
C ARG A 91 -6.56 2.14 10.00
N GLU A 92 -6.26 1.38 11.05
CA GLU A 92 -4.95 1.38 11.70
C GLU A 92 -3.87 0.75 10.82
N LEU A 93 -4.21 -0.30 10.09
CA LEU A 93 -3.27 -1.05 9.24
C LEU A 93 -3.19 -0.47 7.81
N ASN A 94 -3.87 0.63 7.49
CA ASN A 94 -3.99 1.14 6.12
C ASN A 94 -2.68 1.76 5.60
N GLU A 95 -1.75 0.92 5.17
CA GLU A 95 -0.42 1.37 4.74
C GLU A 95 -0.35 1.71 3.25
N PHE A 96 -1.24 1.16 2.43
CA PHE A 96 -1.00 1.08 0.99
C PHE A 96 -1.73 2.11 0.13
N GLY A 97 -2.43 3.08 0.72
CA GLY A 97 -3.22 4.04 -0.06
C GLY A 97 -4.02 3.30 -1.12
N GLY A 98 -4.88 2.39 -0.67
CA GLY A 98 -5.44 1.34 -1.51
C GLY A 98 -6.06 1.86 -2.81
N ASN A 99 -6.28 0.93 -3.74
CA ASN A 99 -6.94 1.18 -5.01
C ASN A 99 -8.50 1.37 -5.01
N GLY A 100 -9.26 1.57 -3.95
CA GLY A 100 -9.09 1.45 -2.52
C GLY A 100 -10.21 0.61 -1.94
N TRP A 101 -10.26 -0.64 -2.35
CA TRP A 101 -11.18 -1.59 -1.73
C TRP A 101 -11.19 -1.56 -0.18
N ASN A 102 -10.12 -1.12 0.50
CA ASN A 102 -10.13 -0.78 1.93
C ASN A 102 -11.23 0.21 2.35
N GLU A 103 -11.42 1.32 1.64
CA GLU A 103 -12.51 2.28 1.95
C GLU A 103 -13.88 1.65 1.73
N PHE A 104 -14.01 0.85 0.66
CA PHE A 104 -15.23 0.07 0.41
C PHE A 104 -15.51 -0.87 1.59
N LEU A 105 -14.51 -1.60 2.07
CA LEU A 105 -14.64 -2.52 3.20
C LEU A 105 -15.08 -1.80 4.48
N ILE A 106 -14.45 -0.65 4.80
CA ILE A 106 -14.84 0.19 5.95
C ILE A 106 -16.30 0.61 5.81
N LYS A 107 -16.67 1.26 4.70
CA LYS A 107 -18.04 1.74 4.47
C LYS A 107 -19.07 0.60 4.46
N TYR A 108 -18.69 -0.55 3.93
CA TYR A 108 -19.52 -1.76 3.91
C TYR A 108 -19.76 -2.28 5.34
N LEU A 109 -18.70 -2.42 6.14
CA LEU A 109 -18.78 -2.94 7.51
C LEU A 109 -19.60 -2.00 8.41
N GLU A 110 -19.40 -0.69 8.30
CA GLU A 110 -20.20 0.32 9.01
C GLU A 110 -21.70 0.19 8.70
N LYS A 111 -22.04 -0.03 7.41
CA LYS A 111 -23.42 -0.08 6.95
C LYS A 111 -24.12 -1.39 7.25
N PHE A 112 -23.49 -2.51 6.91
CA PHE A 112 -24.13 -3.83 6.98
C PHE A 112 -23.87 -4.54 8.30
N GLN A 113 -22.78 -4.19 9.00
CA GLN A 113 -22.38 -4.83 10.25
C GLN A 113 -22.26 -6.37 10.11
N ILE A 114 -21.98 -6.86 8.90
CA ILE A 114 -21.93 -8.29 8.55
C ILE A 114 -20.74 -8.54 7.63
N TYR A 115 -19.67 -9.17 8.14
CA TYR A 115 -18.51 -9.55 7.33
C TYR A 115 -18.69 -10.86 6.54
N LYS A 116 -19.75 -11.64 6.81
CA LYS A 116 -20.00 -12.98 6.23
C LYS A 116 -20.52 -12.97 4.78
N GLU A 117 -20.45 -11.83 4.10
CA GLU A 117 -20.72 -11.75 2.67
C GLU A 117 -19.50 -12.31 1.91
N PRO A 118 -19.68 -13.26 0.96
CA PRO A 118 -18.57 -13.98 0.33
C PRO A 118 -17.45 -13.11 -0.23
N PHE A 119 -17.76 -11.98 -0.87
CA PHE A 119 -16.73 -11.11 -1.43
C PHE A 119 -15.96 -10.38 -0.33
N VAL A 120 -16.66 -9.75 0.60
CA VAL A 120 -16.06 -9.03 1.74
C VAL A 120 -15.20 -9.97 2.59
N GLN A 121 -15.68 -11.18 2.87
CA GLN A 121 -14.92 -12.18 3.60
C GLN A 121 -13.63 -12.57 2.87
N GLN A 122 -13.69 -12.80 1.55
CA GLN A 122 -12.50 -13.10 0.76
C GLN A 122 -11.48 -11.95 0.77
N MET A 123 -11.97 -10.70 0.72
CA MET A 123 -11.11 -9.51 0.76
C MET A 123 -10.42 -9.35 2.12
N LEU A 124 -11.15 -9.50 3.23
CA LEU A 124 -10.61 -9.42 4.60
C LEU A 124 -9.62 -10.55 4.88
N LEU A 125 -9.95 -11.79 4.52
CA LEU A 125 -9.06 -12.95 4.69
C LEU A 125 -7.79 -12.82 3.83
N ASN A 126 -7.92 -12.33 2.59
CA ASN A 126 -6.75 -12.09 1.76
C ASN A 126 -5.85 -11.00 2.36
N TYR A 127 -6.44 -9.93 2.92
CA TYR A 127 -5.66 -8.88 3.56
C TYR A 127 -4.94 -9.39 4.81
N GLN A 128 -5.64 -10.13 5.67
CA GLN A 128 -5.06 -10.81 6.82
C GLN A 128 -3.87 -11.69 6.41
N ALA A 129 -4.06 -12.59 5.45
CA ALA A 129 -3.01 -13.47 4.95
C ALA A 129 -1.81 -12.69 4.37
N PHE A 130 -2.07 -11.56 3.71
CA PHE A 130 -1.03 -10.71 3.15
C PHE A 130 -0.20 -10.02 4.23
N LEU A 131 -0.82 -9.45 5.26
CA LEU A 131 -0.12 -8.81 6.36
C LEU A 131 0.75 -9.82 7.13
N VAL A 132 0.21 -11.00 7.43
CA VAL A 132 0.96 -12.11 8.05
C VAL A 132 2.16 -12.50 7.20
N LYS A 133 1.99 -12.57 5.87
CA LYS A 133 3.09 -12.84 4.95
C LYS A 133 4.15 -11.74 4.98
N GLU A 134 3.77 -10.45 5.00
CA GLU A 134 4.74 -9.35 5.02
C GLU A 134 5.50 -9.30 6.38
N LEU A 135 4.83 -9.57 7.51
CA LEU A 135 5.49 -9.76 8.81
C LEU A 135 6.52 -10.89 8.76
N ARG A 136 6.11 -12.08 8.30
CA ARG A 136 6.99 -13.25 8.20
C ARG A 136 8.20 -13.03 7.28
N THR A 137 7.95 -12.53 6.07
CA THR A 137 8.95 -12.52 4.99
C THR A 137 9.79 -11.25 4.94
N LYS A 138 9.34 -10.16 5.57
CA LYS A 138 10.03 -8.87 5.54
C LYS A 138 10.11 -8.16 6.89
N SER A 139 9.53 -8.74 7.95
CA SER A 139 9.44 -8.10 9.27
C SER A 139 8.86 -6.69 9.18
N ARG A 140 7.82 -6.55 8.34
CA ARG A 140 7.19 -5.26 8.03
C ARG A 140 6.25 -4.85 9.16
N ILE A 141 6.81 -4.33 10.24
CA ILE A 141 6.07 -3.96 11.46
C ILE A 141 5.67 -2.49 11.39
N PHE A 142 4.37 -2.21 11.52
CA PHE A 142 3.84 -0.85 11.49
C PHE A 142 4.24 -0.04 12.73
N VAL A 143 4.67 1.21 12.53
CA VAL A 143 4.99 2.15 13.61
C VAL A 143 4.07 3.35 13.51
N LYS A 144 3.17 3.51 14.50
CA LYS A 144 2.16 4.59 14.49
C LYS A 144 2.81 5.98 14.47
N GLN A 145 3.84 6.18 15.29
CA GLN A 145 4.60 7.43 15.42
C GLN A 145 5.77 7.47 14.44
N SER A 146 5.48 7.22 13.17
CA SER A 146 6.48 7.25 12.09
C SER A 146 5.91 7.78 10.78
N CYS A 147 6.79 8.14 9.86
CA CYS A 147 6.43 8.59 8.53
C CYS A 147 7.58 8.39 7.52
N CYS A 148 7.25 8.53 6.24
CA CYS A 148 8.22 8.58 5.14
C CYS A 148 8.06 9.93 4.42
N LEU A 149 9.06 10.81 4.51
CA LEU A 149 8.98 12.17 3.96
C LEU A 149 10.08 12.44 2.93
N LEU A 150 9.78 13.29 1.95
CA LEU A 150 10.80 13.83 1.04
C LEU A 150 11.73 14.78 1.81
N GLY A 151 13.02 14.70 1.54
CA GLY A 151 13.99 15.64 2.11
C GLY A 151 14.04 16.96 1.35
N VAL A 152 14.10 18.07 2.07
CA VAL A 152 14.36 19.41 1.52
C VAL A 152 15.43 20.11 2.37
N ILE A 153 15.93 21.25 1.89
CA ILE A 153 16.96 22.03 2.58
C ILE A 153 16.38 23.31 3.19
N ASP A 154 16.90 23.73 4.34
CA ASP A 154 16.57 25.01 4.96
C ASP A 154 17.31 26.18 4.30
N GLU A 155 16.69 26.81 3.31
CA GLU A 155 17.22 28.00 2.63
C GLU A 155 17.40 29.21 3.57
N THR A 156 16.73 29.22 4.72
CA THR A 156 16.75 30.35 5.67
C THR A 156 17.94 30.29 6.64
N ARG A 157 18.67 29.16 6.70
CA ARG A 157 19.81 28.92 7.60
C ARG A 157 19.48 29.14 9.08
N THR A 158 18.30 28.69 9.48
CA THR A 158 17.80 28.81 10.85
C THR A 158 18.02 27.53 11.66
N LEU A 159 18.03 26.37 10.99
CA LEU A 159 18.34 25.08 11.60
C LEU A 159 19.84 24.94 11.84
N ARG A 160 20.22 24.48 13.03
CA ARG A 160 21.60 24.10 13.36
C ARG A 160 21.86 22.65 12.97
N TYR A 161 23.12 22.29 12.82
CA TYR A 161 23.51 20.89 12.69
C TYR A 161 22.95 20.04 13.85
N GLY A 162 22.38 18.89 13.51
CA GLY A 162 21.64 18.01 14.42
C GLY A 162 20.15 18.32 14.54
N GLN A 163 19.67 19.44 13.98
CA GLN A 163 18.26 19.84 14.02
C GLN A 163 17.57 19.60 12.67
N VAL A 164 16.26 19.32 12.72
CA VAL A 164 15.40 19.28 11.53
C VAL A 164 14.06 19.96 11.82
N PHE A 165 13.38 20.41 10.77
CA PHE A 165 11.98 20.85 10.87
C PHE A 165 11.07 19.87 10.13
N ILE A 166 9.96 19.49 10.78
CA ILE A 166 8.97 18.57 10.21
C ILE A 166 7.57 19.06 10.56
N GLN A 167 6.79 19.39 9.53
CA GLN A 167 5.36 19.68 9.64
C GLN A 167 4.59 18.68 8.77
N ILE A 168 3.63 17.98 9.35
CA ILE A 168 2.85 16.93 8.67
C ILE A 168 1.35 17.22 8.76
N ASN A 169 0.60 16.83 7.73
CA ASN A 169 -0.86 16.84 7.82
C ASN A 169 -1.33 15.85 8.88
N LYS A 170 -2.38 16.20 9.63
CA LYS A 170 -3.11 15.22 10.42
C LYS A 170 -3.79 14.23 9.48
N ASN A 171 -3.86 12.97 9.90
CA ASN A 171 -4.63 11.92 9.25
C ASN A 171 -6.15 12.09 9.47
N ASP A 172 -6.64 13.33 9.43
CA ASP A 172 -8.06 13.64 9.50
C ASP A 172 -8.53 14.14 8.13
N GLN A 173 -9.34 13.31 7.46
CA GLN A 173 -9.86 13.62 6.12
C GLN A 173 -10.81 14.84 6.11
N LEU A 174 -11.17 15.37 7.29
CA LEU A 174 -12.13 16.45 7.46
C LEU A 174 -11.47 17.82 7.75
N THR A 175 -10.17 17.89 8.03
CA THR A 175 -9.51 19.16 8.37
C THR A 175 -8.12 19.30 7.72
N ASP A 176 -7.81 20.48 7.18
CA ASP A 176 -6.46 20.85 6.70
C ASP A 176 -5.50 21.14 7.88
N SER A 177 -5.66 20.42 8.98
CA SER A 177 -4.87 20.63 10.19
C SER A 177 -3.50 19.96 10.07
N THR A 178 -2.47 20.62 10.59
CA THR A 178 -1.09 20.13 10.59
C THR A 178 -0.55 19.99 12.00
N ASP A 179 0.38 19.05 12.19
CA ASP A 179 1.19 18.92 13.40
C ASP A 179 2.66 19.20 13.08
N ILE A 180 3.34 19.90 13.99
CA ILE A 180 4.78 20.12 13.95
C ILE A 180 5.42 19.16 14.95
N LEU A 181 6.34 18.31 14.46
CA LEU A 181 7.07 17.40 15.34
C LEU A 181 8.13 18.17 16.12
N GLN A 182 8.28 17.85 17.40
CA GLN A 182 9.29 18.41 18.28
C GLN A 182 9.91 17.32 19.14
N GLY A 183 11.18 17.49 19.51
CA GLY A 183 11.91 16.55 20.35
C GLY A 183 12.75 15.55 19.55
N PRO A 184 13.30 14.53 20.23
CA PRO A 184 14.21 13.58 19.60
C PRO A 184 13.47 12.66 18.63
N ILE A 185 14.08 12.46 17.47
CA ILE A 185 13.61 11.56 16.42
C ILE A 185 14.74 10.66 15.94
N ILE A 186 14.39 9.55 15.31
CA ILE A 186 15.33 8.78 14.47
C ILE A 186 14.96 8.96 13.00
N VAL A 187 15.98 9.08 12.15
CA VAL A 187 15.86 9.26 10.72
C VAL A 187 16.82 8.29 10.03
N THR A 188 16.36 7.66 8.95
CA THR A 188 17.21 6.85 8.09
C THR A 188 16.69 6.84 6.66
N ARG A 189 17.49 6.30 5.74
CA ARG A 189 17.15 6.12 4.35
C ARG A 189 17.30 4.65 3.99
N ASN A 190 16.32 4.10 3.28
CA ASN A 190 16.44 2.74 2.77
C ASN A 190 17.10 2.75 1.39
N PRO A 191 17.98 1.78 1.10
CA PRO A 191 18.42 0.71 1.99
C PRO A 191 19.55 1.16 2.95
N CYS A 192 19.49 0.75 4.22
CA CYS A 192 20.48 1.07 5.26
C CYS A 192 21.22 -0.18 5.74
N PHE A 193 22.54 -0.08 5.93
CA PHE A 193 23.40 -1.23 6.29
C PHE A 193 24.45 -0.89 7.34
N HIS A 194 24.97 0.33 7.35
CA HIS A 194 25.95 0.75 8.34
C HIS A 194 25.24 1.20 9.63
N PRO A 195 25.77 0.90 10.84
CA PRO A 195 25.22 1.42 12.11
C PRO A 195 25.01 2.93 12.14
N GLY A 196 25.89 3.68 11.46
CA GLY A 196 25.79 5.14 11.29
C GLY A 196 24.69 5.62 10.33
N ASP A 197 24.04 4.75 9.56
CA ASP A 197 22.99 5.12 8.59
C ASP A 197 21.65 5.47 9.25
N ILE A 198 21.48 5.18 10.55
CA ILE A 198 20.35 5.68 11.34
C ILE A 198 20.87 6.81 12.22
N ARG A 199 20.25 7.98 12.10
CA ARG A 199 20.62 9.20 12.83
C ARG A 199 19.55 9.54 13.84
N ARG A 200 19.95 9.75 15.09
CA ARG A 200 19.19 10.50 16.07
C ARG A 200 19.39 11.98 15.83
N LEU A 201 18.30 12.70 15.57
CA LEU A 201 18.25 14.15 15.33
C LEU A 201 17.21 14.79 16.25
N GLU A 202 17.21 16.12 16.33
CA GLU A 202 16.25 16.89 17.11
C GLU A 202 15.26 17.61 16.18
N ALA A 203 13.98 17.26 16.25
CA ALA A 203 12.93 18.02 15.59
C ALA A 203 12.65 19.30 16.37
N VAL A 204 12.69 20.45 15.70
CA VAL A 204 12.48 21.77 16.31
C VAL A 204 11.45 22.58 15.56
N ASP A 205 10.68 23.39 16.28
CA ASP A 205 9.72 24.32 15.70
C ASP A 205 10.41 25.62 15.28
N VAL A 206 10.30 25.95 13.99
CA VAL A 206 10.90 27.13 13.38
C VAL A 206 9.87 27.85 12.53
N LEU A 207 9.45 29.04 12.99
CA LEU A 207 8.38 29.81 12.36
C LEU A 207 8.62 30.16 10.89
N SER A 208 9.87 30.41 10.49
CA SER A 208 10.22 30.71 9.09
C SER A 208 10.03 29.52 8.14
N LEU A 209 9.96 28.30 8.67
CA LEU A 209 9.81 27.05 7.91
C LEU A 209 8.36 26.55 7.87
N HIS A 210 7.44 27.22 8.58
CA HIS A 210 6.02 26.90 8.54
C HIS A 210 5.46 26.98 7.11
N GLY A 211 4.68 25.98 6.73
CA GLY A 211 4.16 25.83 5.37
C GLY A 211 4.95 24.83 4.51
N LEU A 212 6.14 24.41 4.95
CA LEU A 212 6.84 23.24 4.39
C LEU A 212 6.23 21.95 4.94
N ILE A 213 5.11 21.55 4.35
CA ILE A 213 4.28 20.44 4.83
C ILE A 213 4.62 19.12 4.10
N ASN A 214 4.62 18.02 4.86
CA ASN A 214 4.94 16.66 4.42
C ASN A 214 6.35 16.52 3.80
N VAL A 215 7.31 17.24 4.37
CA VAL A 215 8.73 17.16 4.06
C VAL A 215 9.54 17.19 5.35
N ILE A 216 10.75 16.64 5.31
CA ILE A 216 11.76 16.84 6.35
C ILE A 216 12.76 17.89 5.86
N VAL A 217 12.93 18.96 6.62
CA VAL A 217 13.84 20.06 6.29
C VAL A 217 15.16 19.86 7.03
N PHE A 218 16.26 19.77 6.27
CA PHE A 218 17.61 19.60 6.79
C PHE A 218 18.38 20.93 6.83
N PRO A 219 19.33 21.09 7.77
CA PRO A 219 20.15 22.29 7.87
C PRO A 219 21.14 22.37 6.71
N ILE A 220 21.47 23.60 6.29
CA ILE A 220 22.57 23.86 5.34
C ILE A 220 23.92 23.78 6.02
N ASP A 221 24.00 24.26 7.26
CA ASP A 221 25.27 24.43 7.98
C ASP A 221 25.57 23.21 8.85
N GLY A 222 26.82 22.75 8.78
CA GLY A 222 27.29 21.60 9.55
C GLY A 222 28.59 21.02 8.99
N PRO A 223 29.25 20.11 9.73
CA PRO A 223 30.46 19.43 9.25
C PRO A 223 30.17 18.48 8.08
N ARG A 224 28.95 17.95 7.98
CA ARG A 224 28.52 17.04 6.92
C ARG A 224 27.01 17.21 6.65
N PRO A 225 26.51 17.00 5.43
CA PRO A 225 25.07 16.97 5.18
C PRO A 225 24.40 15.74 5.81
N HIS A 226 23.36 15.93 6.62
CA HIS A 226 22.61 14.81 7.20
C HIS A 226 22.05 13.80 6.20
N PRO A 227 21.52 14.19 5.01
CA PRO A 227 21.15 13.24 3.98
C PRO A 227 22.27 12.27 3.60
N GLU A 228 23.50 12.78 3.50
CA GLU A 228 24.69 12.00 3.13
C GLU A 228 25.11 11.04 4.25
N GLU A 229 24.95 11.44 5.51
CA GLU A 229 25.18 10.57 6.68
C GLU A 229 24.29 9.32 6.68
N MET A 230 23.16 9.35 5.95
CA MET A 230 22.18 8.28 5.86
C MET A 230 22.29 7.53 4.54
N SER A 231 23.19 6.54 4.50
CA SER A 231 23.42 5.70 3.33
C SER A 231 23.87 6.48 2.08
N GLY A 232 24.55 7.62 2.23
CA GLY A 232 25.01 8.43 1.08
C GLY A 232 23.87 9.12 0.34
N GLY A 233 22.77 9.45 1.03
CA GLY A 233 21.61 10.10 0.42
C GLY A 233 21.86 11.55 -0.02
N ASP A 234 20.96 12.04 -0.86
CA ASP A 234 20.93 13.43 -1.29
C ASP A 234 19.50 14.01 -1.23
N LEU A 235 19.26 15.14 -1.90
CA LEU A 235 17.96 15.82 -1.92
C LEU A 235 17.41 15.94 -3.36
N ASP A 236 17.68 14.95 -4.23
CA ASP A 236 17.16 14.93 -5.60
C ASP A 236 15.76 14.30 -5.73
N GLY A 237 15.36 13.52 -4.71
CA GLY A 237 14.06 12.84 -4.60
C GLY A 237 14.00 11.80 -3.49
N ASP A 238 15.03 11.72 -2.64
CA ASP A 238 15.15 10.77 -1.55
C ASP A 238 14.01 10.89 -0.52
N ILE A 239 13.59 9.74 -0.02
CA ILE A 239 12.59 9.59 1.03
C ILE A 239 13.27 9.08 2.29
N PHE A 240 13.03 9.78 3.39
CA PHE A 240 13.57 9.46 4.71
C PHE A 240 12.47 8.82 5.57
N TRP A 241 12.79 7.68 6.16
CA TRP A 241 11.99 7.06 7.19
C TRP A 241 12.28 7.75 8.51
N ILE A 242 11.24 8.21 9.20
CA ILE A 242 11.33 8.99 10.42
C ILE A 242 10.45 8.35 11.48
N SER A 243 10.93 8.26 12.71
CA SER A 243 10.12 7.87 13.86
C SER A 243 10.39 8.75 15.07
N ASN A 244 9.32 9.17 15.74
CA ASN A 244 9.36 9.84 17.04
C ASN A 244 8.79 8.95 18.16
N ASP A 245 8.71 7.64 17.92
CA ASP A 245 8.39 6.65 18.96
C ASP A 245 9.51 6.61 20.01
N PRO A 246 9.26 6.99 21.27
CA PRO A 246 10.29 7.04 22.32
C PRO A 246 10.98 5.70 22.57
N GLN A 247 10.33 4.57 22.24
CA GLN A 247 10.89 3.23 22.43
C GLN A 247 11.98 2.91 21.39
N LEU A 248 12.04 3.64 20.27
CA LEU A 248 13.02 3.44 19.20
C LEU A 248 14.17 4.46 19.24
N ILE A 249 14.13 5.45 20.13
CA ILE A 249 15.17 6.48 20.25
C ILE A 249 16.37 5.90 21.02
N PHE A 250 17.47 5.64 20.31
CA PHE A 250 18.75 5.24 20.91
C PHE A 250 19.54 6.44 21.44
N GLN A 251 20.60 6.21 22.22
CA GLN A 251 21.25 7.29 22.98
C GLN A 251 22.20 8.15 22.13
N THR A 252 23.11 7.51 21.42
CA THR A 252 24.25 8.15 20.74
C THR A 252 24.36 7.69 19.30
N ASN A 253 24.61 8.63 18.40
CA ASN A 253 24.92 8.32 17.00
C ASN A 253 26.26 7.61 16.87
N GLU A 254 26.29 6.54 16.09
CA GLU A 254 27.54 5.99 15.56
C GLU A 254 28.12 6.95 14.52
N GLU A 255 29.43 6.85 14.26
CA GLU A 255 30.04 7.66 13.21
C GLU A 255 29.43 7.33 11.84
N PRO A 256 29.00 8.34 11.06
CA PRO A 256 28.42 8.11 9.75
C PRO A 256 29.48 7.54 8.81
N PHE A 257 29.08 6.57 7.98
CA PHE A 257 30.01 5.93 7.06
C PHE A 257 30.54 6.93 6.03
N ASP A 258 31.82 6.86 5.70
CA ASP A 258 32.42 7.73 4.69
C ASP A 258 32.14 7.17 3.29
N TYR A 259 31.22 7.83 2.59
CA TYR A 259 30.80 7.48 1.23
C TYR A 259 31.65 8.18 0.16
N HIS A 260 32.58 9.08 0.55
CA HIS A 260 33.29 9.98 -0.35
C HIS A 260 34.37 9.27 -1.18
N ASP A 261 35.03 8.25 -0.62
CA ASP A 261 36.08 7.48 -1.33
C ASP A 261 35.59 6.90 -2.67
N GLN A 262 34.32 6.49 -2.73
CA GLN A 262 33.71 5.87 -3.92
C GLN A 262 33.39 6.90 -5.01
N ALA A 263 32.93 8.09 -4.61
CA ALA A 263 32.64 9.18 -5.54
C ALA A 263 33.92 9.70 -6.20
N VAL A 264 35.03 9.75 -5.46
CA VAL A 264 36.32 10.22 -5.97
C VAL A 264 36.91 9.27 -7.01
N GLU A 265 36.79 7.94 -6.82
CA GLU A 265 37.24 6.99 -7.85
C GLU A 265 36.39 7.06 -9.11
N ALA A 266 35.06 7.15 -8.96
CA ALA A 266 34.13 7.36 -10.05
C ALA A 266 34.41 8.64 -10.85
N GLU A 267 34.65 9.75 -10.16
CA GLU A 267 35.00 11.03 -10.80
C GLU A 267 36.32 10.95 -11.55
N LYS A 268 37.34 10.28 -10.99
CA LYS A 268 38.62 10.07 -11.70
C LYS A 268 38.41 9.27 -12.99
N GLU A 269 37.62 8.20 -12.94
CA GLU A 269 37.34 7.36 -14.10
C GLU A 269 36.51 8.10 -15.16
N ALA A 270 35.53 8.90 -14.74
CA ALA A 270 34.76 9.78 -15.64
C ALA A 270 35.65 10.86 -16.28
N GLN A 271 36.54 11.47 -15.51
CA GLN A 271 37.48 12.50 -15.99
C GLN A 271 38.45 11.93 -17.03
N MET A 272 38.94 10.70 -16.81
CA MET A 272 39.81 9.99 -17.77
C MET A 272 39.11 9.68 -19.10
N ASN A 273 37.78 9.62 -19.11
CA ASN A 273 36.98 9.23 -20.27
C ASN A 273 36.19 10.39 -20.89
N MET A 274 36.39 11.65 -20.47
CA MET A 274 35.58 12.79 -20.94
C MET A 274 35.58 13.00 -22.46
N ASP A 275 36.69 12.70 -23.14
CA ASP A 275 36.83 12.87 -24.58
C ASP A 275 36.42 11.61 -25.38
N LYS A 276 36.02 10.53 -24.69
CA LYS A 276 35.62 9.27 -25.35
C LYS A 276 34.22 9.43 -25.95
N GLN A 277 34.12 9.36 -27.28
CA GLN A 277 32.83 9.31 -27.95
C GLN A 277 32.17 7.94 -27.68
N LEU A 278 31.10 7.94 -26.89
CA LEU A 278 30.37 6.71 -26.54
C LEU A 278 29.64 6.15 -27.76
N THR A 279 29.84 4.86 -28.02
CA THR A 279 29.17 4.11 -29.08
C THR A 279 28.08 3.19 -28.52
N ILE A 280 27.20 2.68 -29.38
CA ILE A 280 26.22 1.66 -28.97
C ILE A 280 26.91 0.38 -28.46
N ASN A 281 28.12 0.06 -28.97
CA ASN A 281 28.88 -1.09 -28.50
C ASN A 281 29.35 -0.89 -27.05
N ASP A 282 29.75 0.32 -26.65
CA ASP A 282 30.09 0.61 -25.26
C ASP A 282 28.88 0.38 -24.33
N VAL A 283 27.68 0.77 -24.79
CA VAL A 283 26.43 0.51 -24.05
C VAL A 283 26.15 -1.00 -23.94
N CYS A 284 26.33 -1.76 -25.03
CA CYS A 284 26.16 -3.22 -25.01
C CYS A 284 27.17 -3.91 -24.08
N HIS A 285 28.43 -3.47 -24.09
CA HIS A 285 29.47 -3.98 -23.20
C HIS A 285 29.14 -3.68 -21.73
N PHE A 286 28.81 -2.42 -21.41
CA PHE A 286 28.41 -2.04 -20.06
C PHE A 286 27.19 -2.84 -19.58
N PHE A 287 26.20 -3.09 -20.45
CA PHE A 287 25.04 -3.91 -20.10
C PHE A 287 25.42 -5.35 -19.76
N ALA A 288 26.36 -5.95 -20.50
CA ALA A 288 26.87 -7.29 -20.22
C ALA A 288 27.66 -7.35 -18.90
N GLU A 289 28.55 -6.38 -18.68
CA GLU A 289 29.31 -6.21 -17.43
C GLU A 289 28.38 -6.01 -16.24
N TYR A 290 27.34 -5.19 -16.40
CA TYR A 290 26.35 -4.92 -15.36
C TYR A 290 25.65 -6.22 -14.91
N ILE A 291 25.23 -7.06 -15.86
CA ILE A 291 24.60 -8.35 -15.59
C ILE A 291 25.57 -9.31 -14.87
N GLU A 292 26.84 -9.33 -15.27
CA GLU A 292 27.83 -10.21 -14.64
C GLU A 292 28.19 -9.77 -13.22
N ALA A 293 28.28 -8.47 -12.99
CA ALA A 293 28.77 -7.89 -11.75
C ALA A 293 27.66 -7.57 -10.73
N ASP A 294 26.37 -7.65 -11.09
CA ASP A 294 25.27 -7.44 -10.16
C ASP A 294 25.28 -8.47 -9.01
N ASN A 295 25.76 -8.02 -7.86
CA ASN A 295 25.84 -8.78 -6.63
C ASN A 295 25.03 -8.16 -5.49
N LEU A 296 24.21 -7.13 -5.76
CA LEU A 296 23.53 -6.31 -4.75
C LEU A 296 22.69 -7.17 -3.80
N GLY A 297 21.84 -8.05 -4.36
CA GLY A 297 21.00 -8.95 -3.58
C GLY A 297 21.79 -10.02 -2.81
N ILE A 298 22.98 -10.39 -3.29
CA ILE A 298 23.85 -11.34 -2.58
C ILE A 298 24.48 -10.65 -1.37
N VAL A 299 25.05 -9.45 -1.56
CA VAL A 299 25.64 -8.64 -0.49
C VAL A 299 24.60 -8.36 0.60
N ALA A 300 23.39 -7.96 0.22
CA ALA A 300 22.31 -7.67 1.17
C ALA A 300 21.92 -8.89 2.03
N ASN A 301 21.76 -10.07 1.41
CA ASN A 301 21.43 -11.30 2.12
C ASN A 301 22.58 -11.78 3.00
N THR A 302 23.82 -11.65 2.51
CA THR A 302 25.02 -12.02 3.27
C THR A 302 25.20 -11.14 4.49
N HIS A 303 24.98 -9.82 4.37
CA HIS A 303 24.98 -8.91 5.52
C HIS A 303 23.97 -9.33 6.58
N MET A 304 22.73 -9.64 6.16
CA MET A 304 21.68 -10.10 7.08
C MET A 304 22.08 -11.39 7.82
N ALA A 305 22.69 -12.35 7.13
CA ALA A 305 23.15 -13.59 7.73
C ALA A 305 24.28 -13.34 8.75
N PHE A 306 25.27 -12.50 8.43
CA PHE A 306 26.36 -12.19 9.38
C PHE A 306 25.90 -11.34 10.56
N ALA A 307 25.03 -10.36 10.33
CA ALA A 307 24.45 -9.54 11.38
C ALA A 307 23.63 -10.37 12.38
N ASP A 308 23.08 -11.49 11.94
CA ASP A 308 22.41 -12.45 12.81
C ASP A 308 23.38 -13.39 13.55
N GLN A 309 24.39 -13.87 12.83
CA GLN A 309 25.30 -14.91 13.32
C GLN A 309 26.36 -14.37 14.30
N LEU A 310 26.76 -13.11 14.15
CA LEU A 310 27.87 -12.51 14.91
C LEU A 310 27.33 -11.67 16.07
N ASN A 311 27.97 -11.78 17.24
CA ASN A 311 27.52 -11.11 18.47
C ASN A 311 27.51 -9.57 18.36
N ASP A 312 28.42 -8.99 17.57
CA ASP A 312 28.48 -7.53 17.34
C ASP A 312 27.43 -7.05 16.31
N GLY A 313 26.62 -7.96 15.77
CA GLY A 313 25.58 -7.66 14.79
C GLY A 313 26.10 -6.87 13.60
N CYS A 314 25.45 -5.74 13.31
CA CYS A 314 25.83 -4.86 12.21
C CYS A 314 27.15 -4.11 12.44
N LYS A 315 27.71 -4.13 13.67
CA LYS A 315 29.01 -3.52 13.99
C LYS A 315 30.19 -4.47 13.74
N SER A 316 29.92 -5.73 13.39
CA SER A 316 30.97 -6.70 13.06
C SER A 316 31.77 -6.27 11.82
N GLU A 317 33.05 -6.62 11.78
CA GLU A 317 33.96 -6.29 10.67
C GLU A 317 33.40 -6.75 9.31
N GLN A 318 32.79 -7.95 9.28
CA GLN A 318 32.16 -8.51 8.09
C GLN A 318 30.99 -7.65 7.62
N CYS A 319 30.10 -7.23 8.53
CA CYS A 319 28.96 -6.37 8.19
C CYS A 319 29.42 -4.99 7.69
N LEU A 320 30.43 -4.39 8.31
CA LEU A 320 30.99 -3.11 7.87
C LEU A 320 31.60 -3.20 6.45
N LYS A 321 32.33 -4.29 6.15
CA LYS A 321 32.83 -4.56 4.78
C LYS A 321 31.68 -4.71 3.79
N LEU A 322 30.63 -5.45 4.16
CA LEU A 322 29.46 -5.66 3.31
C LEU A 322 28.64 -4.38 3.10
N ALA A 323 28.53 -3.51 4.09
CA ALA A 323 27.92 -2.19 3.96
C ALA A 323 28.66 -1.35 2.93
N ARG A 324 30.01 -1.32 2.99
CA ARG A 324 30.86 -0.66 1.98
C ARG A 324 30.61 -1.22 0.58
N MET A 325 30.59 -2.55 0.44
CA MET A 325 30.33 -3.22 -0.84
C MET A 325 28.93 -2.93 -1.37
N HIS A 326 27.92 -2.89 -0.50
CA HIS A 326 26.55 -2.58 -0.88
C HIS A 326 26.44 -1.16 -1.44
N SER A 327 27.12 -0.20 -0.82
CA SER A 327 27.19 1.18 -1.34
C SER A 327 27.74 1.23 -2.77
N VAL A 328 28.89 0.57 -3.03
CA VAL A 328 29.45 0.50 -4.40
C VAL A 328 28.44 -0.14 -5.37
N ALA A 329 27.81 -1.23 -4.96
CA ALA A 329 26.87 -1.97 -5.81
C ALA A 329 25.62 -1.14 -6.19
N VAL A 330 25.15 -0.25 -5.31
CA VAL A 330 24.01 0.64 -5.58
C VAL A 330 24.36 1.68 -6.65
N ASP A 331 25.55 2.26 -6.56
CA ASP A 331 25.98 3.32 -7.48
C ASP A 331 26.63 2.80 -8.76
N PHE A 332 26.88 1.49 -8.88
CA PHE A 332 27.46 0.87 -10.08
C PHE A 332 26.74 1.27 -11.38
N ALA A 333 25.40 1.31 -11.37
CA ALA A 333 24.63 1.74 -12.55
C ALA A 333 24.85 3.20 -12.96
N LYS A 334 25.29 4.05 -12.02
CA LYS A 334 25.55 5.48 -12.23
C LYS A 334 27.02 5.75 -12.57
N ASN A 335 27.94 5.07 -11.90
CA ASN A 335 29.37 5.40 -11.96
C ASN A 335 30.22 4.40 -12.74
N GLY A 336 29.70 3.21 -13.08
CA GLY A 336 30.46 2.18 -13.78
C GLY A 336 31.41 1.35 -12.90
N VAL A 337 31.51 1.63 -11.60
CA VAL A 337 32.39 0.93 -10.67
C VAL A 337 31.64 -0.23 -10.00
N SER A 338 32.03 -1.46 -10.32
CA SER A 338 31.41 -2.65 -9.75
C SER A 338 31.90 -2.94 -8.33
N ALA A 339 31.02 -3.41 -7.45
CA ALA A 339 31.43 -3.91 -6.14
C ALA A 339 32.32 -5.16 -6.28
N PRO A 340 33.35 -5.32 -5.44
CA PRO A 340 34.23 -6.48 -5.51
C PRO A 340 33.45 -7.79 -5.29
N ARG A 341 33.99 -8.91 -5.81
CA ARG A 341 33.39 -10.23 -5.54
C ARG A 341 33.57 -10.59 -4.07
N LEU A 342 32.56 -11.21 -3.48
CA LEU A 342 32.62 -11.70 -2.09
C LEU A 342 33.77 -12.71 -1.92
N THR A 343 34.71 -12.37 -1.05
CA THR A 343 35.80 -13.22 -0.58
C THR A 343 35.28 -14.37 0.30
N SER A 344 36.12 -15.35 0.61
CA SER A 344 35.69 -16.55 1.35
C SER A 344 35.24 -16.25 2.79
N ASP A 345 35.81 -15.23 3.43
CA ASP A 345 35.44 -14.74 4.76
C ASP A 345 34.10 -14.01 4.77
N LEU A 346 33.67 -13.46 3.63
CA LEU A 346 32.38 -12.81 3.42
C LEU A 346 31.33 -13.77 2.83
N ARG A 347 31.44 -15.09 3.09
CA ARG A 347 30.46 -16.09 2.65
C ARG A 347 29.95 -16.92 3.82
N PRO A 348 28.69 -16.73 4.25
CA PRO A 348 28.07 -17.53 5.29
C PRO A 348 27.96 -18.99 4.85
N ARG A 349 28.36 -19.91 5.73
CA ARG A 349 28.30 -21.37 5.50
C ARG A 349 26.99 -21.99 5.99
N ILE A 350 26.38 -21.36 6.98
CA ILE A 350 25.11 -21.73 7.58
C ILE A 350 24.25 -20.47 7.65
N TYR A 351 22.93 -20.60 7.52
CA TYR A 351 22.00 -19.48 7.47
C TYR A 351 20.97 -19.56 8.58
N PRO A 352 20.46 -18.42 9.09
CA PRO A 352 19.38 -18.45 10.06
C PRO A 352 18.07 -18.94 9.41
N HIS A 353 17.25 -19.64 10.19
CA HIS A 353 16.02 -20.31 9.72
C HIS A 353 15.02 -19.36 9.06
N TYR A 354 14.89 -18.12 9.53
CA TYR A 354 13.97 -17.13 8.96
C TYR A 354 14.32 -16.67 7.53
N MET A 355 15.54 -16.97 7.05
CA MET A 355 15.96 -16.71 5.66
C MET A 355 15.51 -17.81 4.69
N GLU A 356 15.05 -18.96 5.19
CA GLU A 356 14.46 -20.06 4.41
C GLU A 356 15.34 -20.55 3.24
N LYS A 357 16.66 -20.60 3.45
CA LYS A 357 17.62 -21.13 2.47
C LYS A 357 17.61 -22.66 2.49
N ASN A 358 16.53 -23.26 1.99
CA ASN A 358 16.29 -24.71 2.02
C ASN A 358 17.35 -25.56 1.30
N ASP A 359 18.13 -24.95 0.41
CA ASP A 359 19.25 -25.57 -0.30
C ASP A 359 20.58 -25.50 0.47
N LYS A 360 20.59 -24.90 1.67
CA LYS A 360 21.78 -24.67 2.51
C LYS A 360 21.56 -25.16 3.95
N PRO A 361 22.64 -25.46 4.69
CA PRO A 361 22.55 -25.70 6.14
C PRO A 361 21.95 -24.50 6.87
N GLN A 362 21.10 -24.77 7.86
CA GLN A 362 20.41 -23.74 8.64
C GLN A 362 20.57 -23.96 10.16
N TYR A 363 20.56 -22.86 10.93
CA TYR A 363 20.45 -22.88 12.39
C TYR A 363 19.21 -22.11 12.86
N HIS A 364 18.74 -22.41 14.06
CA HIS A 364 17.65 -21.67 14.71
C HIS A 364 18.22 -20.40 15.33
N SER A 365 17.89 -19.24 14.75
CA SER A 365 18.35 -17.94 15.26
C SER A 365 17.61 -17.55 16.53
N THR A 366 18.34 -17.09 17.54
CA THR A 366 17.80 -16.56 18.79
C THR A 366 17.75 -15.03 18.82
N THR A 367 18.15 -14.36 17.73
CA THR A 367 18.12 -12.89 17.61
C THR A 367 16.71 -12.38 17.34
N VAL A 368 16.52 -11.06 17.39
CA VAL A 368 15.26 -10.39 17.06
C VAL A 368 14.58 -10.90 15.78
N LEU A 369 15.30 -11.12 14.67
CA LEU A 369 14.67 -11.55 13.43
C LEU A 369 14.21 -13.02 13.48
N GLY A 370 14.97 -13.88 14.17
CA GLY A 370 14.57 -15.26 14.46
C GLY A 370 13.32 -15.32 15.34
N GLN A 371 13.32 -14.55 16.43
CA GLN A 371 12.20 -14.47 17.37
C GLN A 371 10.92 -13.92 16.70
N LEU A 372 11.04 -12.85 15.90
CA LEU A 372 9.92 -12.30 15.15
C LEU A 372 9.35 -13.32 14.15
N PHE A 373 10.20 -14.08 13.47
CA PHE A 373 9.76 -15.13 12.56
C PHE A 373 9.00 -16.25 13.29
N ASP A 374 9.53 -16.72 14.41
CA ASP A 374 8.91 -17.78 15.22
C ASP A 374 7.55 -17.36 15.79
N GLN A 375 7.41 -16.10 16.20
CA GLN A 375 6.15 -15.54 16.65
C GLN A 375 5.09 -15.60 15.55
N VAL A 376 5.44 -15.27 14.30
CA VAL A 376 4.52 -15.34 13.16
C VAL A 376 4.21 -16.78 12.76
N GLU A 377 5.19 -17.71 12.82
CA GLU A 377 4.92 -19.12 12.55
C GLU A 377 3.97 -19.73 13.59
N SER A 378 4.16 -19.41 14.87
CA SER A 378 3.27 -19.84 15.94
C SER A 378 1.85 -19.29 15.73
N TYR A 379 1.73 -18.01 15.39
CA TYR A 379 0.46 -17.38 15.05
C TYR A 379 -0.25 -18.07 13.87
N LYS A 380 0.47 -18.40 12.79
CA LYS A 380 -0.10 -19.08 11.61
C LYS A 380 -0.69 -20.45 11.95
N ILE A 381 -0.10 -21.19 12.89
CA ILE A 381 -0.62 -22.48 13.34
C ILE A 381 -2.00 -22.26 13.98
N CYS A 382 -2.11 -21.32 14.92
CA CYS A 382 -3.38 -20.96 15.57
C CYS A 382 -4.44 -20.48 14.56
N LEU A 383 -4.05 -19.61 13.62
CA LEU A 383 -4.97 -19.07 12.61
C LEU A 383 -5.60 -20.18 11.74
N ASN A 384 -4.81 -21.18 11.35
CA ASN A 384 -5.30 -22.31 10.55
C ASN A 384 -6.31 -23.17 11.32
N GLU A 385 -6.13 -23.35 12.63
CA GLU A 385 -7.08 -24.08 13.47
C GLU A 385 -8.43 -23.37 13.58
N ASP A 386 -8.42 -22.03 13.66
CA ASP A 386 -9.64 -21.23 13.79
C ASP A 386 -10.39 -21.05 12.45
N LEU A 387 -9.68 -20.93 11.33
CA LEU A 387 -10.26 -20.97 9.98
C LEU A 387 -11.10 -22.23 9.76
N ASN A 388 -10.64 -23.38 10.25
CA ASN A 388 -11.36 -24.64 10.15
C ASN A 388 -12.66 -24.66 10.99
N LYS A 389 -12.76 -23.86 12.05
CA LYS A 389 -13.97 -23.73 12.89
C LYS A 389 -15.00 -22.76 12.30
N GLN A 390 -14.55 -21.65 11.71
CA GLN A 390 -15.41 -20.56 11.20
C GLN A 390 -16.21 -20.90 9.93
N ILE A 391 -15.88 -21.98 9.21
CA ILE A 391 -16.56 -22.43 7.98
C ILE A 391 -18.01 -22.90 8.24
N SER A 392 -18.48 -22.92 9.49
CA SER A 392 -19.75 -23.54 9.89
C SER A 392 -20.99 -22.63 9.87
N GLU A 393 -20.90 -21.31 9.62
CA GLU A 393 -22.05 -20.39 9.78
C GLU A 393 -22.22 -19.31 8.70
N THR A 394 -22.45 -19.66 7.43
CA THR A 394 -22.63 -18.70 6.32
C THR A 394 -24.06 -18.12 6.17
N SER A 395 -24.88 -18.13 7.22
CA SER A 395 -26.35 -18.10 7.08
C SER A 395 -27.05 -16.73 7.20
N SER A 396 -26.33 -15.61 7.41
CA SER A 396 -26.95 -14.38 7.99
C SER A 396 -27.06 -13.14 7.08
N PHE A 397 -26.48 -13.12 5.87
CA PHE A 397 -26.48 -11.89 5.06
C PHE A 397 -27.86 -11.56 4.46
N PRO A 398 -28.39 -10.33 4.62
CA PRO A 398 -29.77 -9.94 4.25
C PRO A 398 -29.90 -9.60 2.76
N TYR A 399 -29.45 -10.50 1.87
CA TYR A 399 -29.42 -10.27 0.42
C TYR A 399 -30.79 -9.89 -0.19
N ILE A 400 -31.90 -10.30 0.44
CA ILE A 400 -33.25 -9.97 -0.01
C ILE A 400 -33.48 -8.45 -0.04
N LYS A 401 -32.87 -7.70 0.88
CA LYS A 401 -32.99 -6.23 0.96
C LYS A 401 -32.22 -5.50 -0.15
N LEU A 402 -31.51 -6.24 -1.00
CA LEU A 402 -30.78 -5.70 -2.16
C LEU A 402 -31.50 -6.01 -3.48
N ILE A 403 -32.67 -6.67 -3.40
CA ILE A 403 -33.47 -7.06 -4.55
C ILE A 403 -34.62 -6.07 -4.71
N VAL A 404 -34.74 -5.46 -5.88
CA VAL A 404 -35.85 -4.57 -6.27
C VAL A 404 -36.75 -5.31 -7.25
N ASP A 405 -38.05 -5.12 -7.09
CA ASP A 405 -39.06 -5.68 -7.99
C ASP A 405 -38.86 -5.19 -9.43
N GLU A 406 -39.31 -5.98 -10.41
CA GLU A 406 -39.20 -5.68 -11.85
C GLU A 406 -37.78 -5.54 -12.43
N SER A 407 -36.74 -5.89 -11.67
CA SER A 407 -35.34 -5.95 -12.15
C SER A 407 -35.10 -6.98 -13.27
N ASN A 408 -36.10 -7.82 -13.58
CA ASN A 408 -36.02 -8.90 -14.57
C ASN A 408 -35.59 -8.46 -15.97
N HIS A 409 -35.95 -7.25 -16.39
CA HIS A 409 -35.63 -6.77 -17.74
C HIS A 409 -34.12 -6.48 -17.93
N TYR A 410 -33.40 -6.12 -16.86
CA TYR A 410 -31.93 -5.94 -16.90
C TYR A 410 -31.14 -7.25 -16.72
N ILE A 411 -31.78 -8.38 -16.35
CA ILE A 411 -31.05 -9.62 -16.01
C ILE A 411 -30.23 -10.14 -17.18
N LYS A 412 -30.77 -10.12 -18.41
CA LYS A 412 -30.07 -10.64 -19.59
C LYS A 412 -28.84 -9.80 -19.93
N GLU A 413 -28.96 -8.48 -19.87
CA GLU A 413 -27.84 -7.56 -20.05
C GLU A 413 -26.80 -7.75 -18.94
N ALA A 414 -27.24 -7.80 -17.67
CA ALA A 414 -26.37 -7.99 -16.53
C ALA A 414 -25.58 -9.31 -16.62
N ASP A 415 -26.20 -10.41 -17.06
CA ASP A 415 -25.53 -11.70 -17.26
C ASP A 415 -24.41 -11.60 -18.33
N LEU A 416 -24.69 -10.92 -19.46
CA LEU A 416 -23.71 -10.72 -20.54
C LEU A 416 -22.54 -9.82 -20.09
N THR A 417 -22.86 -8.71 -19.45
CA THR A 417 -21.89 -7.74 -18.94
C THR A 417 -21.02 -8.35 -17.85
N LYS A 418 -21.62 -9.12 -16.93
CA LYS A 418 -20.88 -9.90 -15.92
C LYS A 418 -19.95 -10.91 -16.58
N ALA A 419 -20.42 -11.67 -17.57
CA ALA A 419 -19.59 -12.66 -18.24
C ALA A 419 -18.37 -12.02 -18.95
N ALA A 420 -18.53 -10.82 -19.51
CA ALA A 420 -17.45 -10.05 -20.07
C ALA A 420 -16.47 -9.57 -18.98
N TYR A 421 -16.97 -9.01 -17.88
CA TYR A 421 -16.17 -8.58 -16.73
C TYR A 421 -15.32 -9.72 -16.16
N ASP A 422 -15.96 -10.85 -15.86
CA ASP A 422 -15.29 -12.05 -15.35
C ASP A 422 -14.18 -12.52 -16.32
N ARG A 423 -14.41 -12.44 -17.64
CA ARG A 423 -13.43 -12.87 -18.64
C ARG A 423 -12.20 -11.96 -18.65
N GLU A 424 -12.39 -10.65 -18.58
CA GLU A 424 -11.29 -9.68 -18.56
C GLU A 424 -10.48 -9.78 -17.27
N LEU A 425 -11.14 -9.87 -16.11
CA LEU A 425 -10.44 -9.99 -14.84
C LEU A 425 -9.68 -11.33 -14.74
N LYS A 426 -10.31 -12.44 -15.17
CA LYS A 426 -9.62 -13.76 -15.27
C LYS A 426 -8.46 -13.75 -16.27
N ARG A 427 -8.49 -12.90 -17.29
CA ARG A 427 -7.35 -12.74 -18.22
C ARG A 427 -6.13 -12.20 -17.48
N ILE A 428 -6.30 -11.13 -16.69
CA ILE A 428 -5.23 -10.58 -15.83
C ILE A 428 -4.75 -11.65 -14.86
N MET A 429 -5.67 -12.31 -14.14
CA MET A 429 -5.31 -13.35 -13.17
C MET A 429 -4.47 -14.46 -13.81
N ARG A 430 -4.85 -14.95 -15.00
CA ARG A 430 -4.08 -15.98 -15.72
C ARG A 430 -2.75 -15.48 -16.25
N GLN A 431 -2.70 -14.25 -16.77
CA GLN A 431 -1.48 -13.65 -17.32
C GLN A 431 -0.38 -13.57 -16.25
N TYR A 432 -0.71 -13.07 -15.06
CA TYR A 432 0.25 -12.91 -13.97
C TYR A 432 0.30 -14.12 -13.02
N GLY A 433 -0.59 -15.10 -13.18
CA GLY A 433 -0.66 -16.29 -12.33
C GLY A 433 -1.15 -15.99 -10.91
N ILE A 434 -2.14 -15.11 -10.76
CA ILE A 434 -2.82 -14.77 -9.50
C ILE A 434 -3.98 -15.74 -9.28
N LYS A 435 -4.11 -16.27 -8.06
CA LYS A 435 -5.04 -17.37 -7.77
C LYS A 435 -6.46 -16.90 -7.47
N SER A 436 -6.61 -15.80 -6.75
CA SER A 436 -7.92 -15.35 -6.25
C SER A 436 -8.32 -13.98 -6.76
N GLU A 437 -9.64 -13.75 -6.79
CA GLU A 437 -10.23 -12.46 -7.12
C GLU A 437 -9.80 -11.36 -6.12
N ALA A 438 -9.74 -11.71 -4.84
CA ALA A 438 -9.34 -10.77 -3.80
C ALA A 438 -7.91 -10.25 -3.99
N GLU A 439 -6.96 -11.12 -4.34
CA GLU A 439 -5.56 -10.74 -4.59
C GLU A 439 -5.43 -9.76 -5.76
N VAL A 440 -6.08 -10.04 -6.90
CA VAL A 440 -5.98 -9.18 -8.08
C VAL A 440 -6.67 -7.84 -7.85
N LEU A 441 -7.80 -7.84 -7.13
CA LEU A 441 -8.56 -6.62 -6.89
C LEU A 441 -7.94 -5.74 -5.83
N SER A 442 -7.42 -6.28 -4.72
CA SER A 442 -6.81 -5.46 -3.67
C SER A 442 -5.36 -5.08 -3.97
N GLY A 443 -4.68 -5.85 -4.82
CA GLY A 443 -3.23 -5.74 -5.03
C GLY A 443 -2.41 -6.43 -3.92
N TYR A 444 -3.07 -6.99 -2.90
CA TYR A 444 -2.45 -7.80 -1.84
C TYR A 444 -2.16 -9.21 -2.35
N ILE A 445 -1.16 -9.31 -3.22
CA ILE A 445 -0.81 -10.55 -3.92
C ILE A 445 0.07 -11.45 -3.04
N LEU A 446 -0.41 -12.66 -2.76
CA LEU A 446 0.28 -13.63 -1.91
C LEU A 446 1.37 -14.37 -2.67
N LYS A 447 1.13 -14.76 -3.92
CA LYS A 447 2.15 -15.42 -4.74
C LYS A 447 1.83 -15.31 -6.23
N PHE A 448 2.84 -14.91 -7.01
CA PHE A 448 2.81 -15.09 -8.46
C PHE A 448 3.19 -16.54 -8.80
N THR A 449 2.27 -17.27 -9.42
CA THR A 449 2.53 -18.69 -9.77
C THR A 449 3.39 -18.85 -11.03
N THR A 450 3.42 -17.84 -11.91
CA THR A 450 4.24 -17.83 -13.12
C THR A 450 5.71 -17.57 -12.77
N LYS A 451 6.59 -18.52 -13.10
CA LYS A 451 8.04 -18.44 -12.81
C LYS A 451 8.72 -17.18 -13.37
N ALA A 452 8.24 -16.65 -14.49
CA ALA A 452 8.76 -15.43 -15.10
C ALA A 452 8.62 -14.21 -14.18
N TYR A 453 7.50 -14.08 -13.48
CA TYR A 453 7.24 -12.96 -12.55
C TYR A 453 7.72 -13.24 -11.13
N ALA A 454 7.80 -14.52 -10.73
CA ALA A 454 8.26 -14.91 -9.40
C ALA A 454 9.74 -14.58 -9.13
N LYS A 455 10.55 -14.39 -10.19
CA LYS A 455 11.98 -14.03 -10.11
C LYS A 455 12.26 -12.54 -10.35
N GLN A 456 11.24 -11.73 -10.62
CA GLN A 456 11.44 -10.33 -10.99
C GLN A 456 11.85 -9.51 -9.75
N ALA A 457 12.96 -8.78 -9.86
CA ALA A 457 13.48 -7.90 -8.81
C ALA A 457 12.56 -6.69 -8.49
N LYS A 458 11.53 -6.46 -9.31
CA LYS A 458 10.66 -5.28 -9.27
C LYS A 458 9.18 -5.60 -9.04
N LEU A 459 8.89 -6.37 -8.00
CA LEU A 459 7.51 -6.72 -7.61
C LEU A 459 6.60 -5.50 -7.41
N PHE A 460 7.15 -4.35 -7.03
CA PHE A 460 6.41 -3.10 -6.88
C PHE A 460 5.87 -2.58 -8.21
N GLU A 461 6.70 -2.49 -9.26
CA GLU A 461 6.29 -2.04 -10.59
C GLU A 461 5.18 -2.96 -11.15
N LEU A 462 5.35 -4.27 -10.98
CA LEU A 462 4.36 -5.27 -11.40
C LEU A 462 3.01 -5.08 -10.69
N ARG A 463 3.02 -4.84 -9.37
CA ARG A 463 1.79 -4.55 -8.62
C ARG A 463 1.11 -3.27 -9.10
N SER A 464 1.90 -2.25 -9.45
CA SER A 464 1.40 -0.98 -9.98
C SER A 464 0.72 -1.17 -11.34
N GLU A 465 1.36 -1.92 -12.25
CA GLU A 465 0.80 -2.28 -13.57
C GLU A 465 -0.53 -3.03 -13.43
N ILE A 466 -0.57 -4.06 -12.57
CA ILE A 466 -1.79 -4.84 -12.32
C ILE A 466 -2.88 -3.95 -11.73
N SER A 467 -2.55 -3.10 -10.76
CA SER A 467 -3.49 -2.15 -10.17
C SER A 467 -4.08 -1.20 -11.22
N HIS A 468 -3.25 -0.70 -12.15
CA HIS A 468 -3.71 0.14 -13.26
C HIS A 468 -4.63 -0.61 -14.23
N ALA A 469 -4.28 -1.85 -14.60
CA ALA A 469 -5.12 -2.68 -15.46
C ALA A 469 -6.48 -2.99 -14.83
N VAL A 470 -6.50 -3.33 -13.53
CA VAL A 470 -7.73 -3.56 -12.75
C VAL A 470 -8.56 -2.28 -12.67
N LYS A 471 -7.93 -1.13 -12.41
CA LYS A 471 -8.61 0.17 -12.40
C LYS A 471 -9.29 0.46 -13.75
N THR A 472 -8.60 0.20 -14.87
CA THR A 472 -9.13 0.40 -16.22
C THR A 472 -10.36 -0.48 -16.49
N ILE A 473 -10.32 -1.76 -16.07
CA ILE A 473 -11.50 -2.65 -16.15
C ILE A 473 -12.65 -2.05 -15.33
N ARG A 474 -12.40 -1.67 -14.08
CA ARG A 474 -13.45 -1.11 -13.20
C ARG A 474 -14.10 0.12 -13.81
N GLU A 475 -13.31 1.07 -14.31
CA GLU A 475 -13.79 2.29 -14.96
C GLU A 475 -14.62 1.99 -16.22
N LYS A 476 -14.19 1.01 -17.03
CA LYS A 476 -14.96 0.56 -18.20
C LYS A 476 -16.34 0.03 -17.83
N TYR A 477 -16.43 -0.88 -16.85
CA TYR A 477 -17.72 -1.48 -16.49
C TYR A 477 -18.62 -0.52 -15.70
N LEU A 478 -18.03 0.37 -14.89
CA LEU A 478 -18.76 1.50 -14.33
C LEU A 478 -19.37 2.39 -15.41
N ARG A 479 -18.61 2.68 -16.46
CA ARG A 479 -19.12 3.44 -17.61
C ARG A 479 -20.31 2.75 -18.26
N LEU A 480 -20.22 1.45 -18.54
CA LEU A 480 -21.31 0.66 -19.12
C LEU A 480 -22.57 0.64 -18.24
N PHE A 481 -22.41 0.65 -16.90
CA PHE A 481 -23.55 0.75 -16.00
C PHE A 481 -24.32 2.06 -16.22
N TRP A 482 -23.60 3.18 -16.27
CA TRP A 482 -24.18 4.52 -16.30
C TRP A 482 -24.60 5.00 -17.70
N GLU A 483 -24.08 4.40 -18.77
CA GLU A 483 -24.26 4.85 -20.16
C GLU A 483 -25.74 4.95 -20.60
N GLU A 484 -26.61 4.05 -20.14
CA GLU A 484 -28.04 4.07 -20.52
C GLU A 484 -28.82 5.23 -19.89
N PHE A 485 -28.41 5.67 -18.70
CA PHE A 485 -29.07 6.77 -17.98
C PHE A 485 -28.70 8.14 -18.55
N TYR A 486 -27.69 8.18 -19.41
CA TYR A 486 -27.28 9.37 -20.14
C TYR A 486 -28.17 9.68 -21.34
N GLN A 487 -28.78 8.65 -21.95
CA GLN A 487 -29.58 8.84 -23.17
C GLN A 487 -30.96 9.47 -22.90
N ILE A 488 -31.42 9.44 -21.65
CA ILE A 488 -32.77 9.87 -21.24
C ILE A 488 -32.88 11.41 -21.10
N THR A 489 -31.76 12.16 -21.08
CA THR A 489 -31.78 13.63 -21.03
C THR A 489 -31.86 14.31 -22.40
N LYS A 490 -31.96 13.56 -23.50
CA LYS A 490 -32.04 14.11 -24.87
C LYS A 490 -33.44 14.52 -25.33
N ASP A 491 -34.47 14.28 -24.51
CA ASP A 491 -35.86 14.64 -24.86
C ASP A 491 -36.20 16.12 -24.57
N ASP A 492 -35.27 16.92 -24.05
CA ASP A 492 -35.36 18.37 -24.08
C ASP A 492 -34.62 18.91 -25.33
N GLU A 493 -35.41 19.24 -26.36
CA GLU A 493 -34.97 19.77 -27.64
C GLU A 493 -34.19 21.11 -27.51
N ASN A 494 -32.86 21.05 -27.36
CA ASN A 494 -31.86 22.00 -27.92
C ASN A 494 -30.47 21.86 -27.26
N THR A 495 -29.77 20.74 -27.43
CA THR A 495 -28.36 20.67 -26.97
C THR A 495 -27.39 20.09 -27.99
N ASN A 496 -26.43 20.95 -28.36
CA ASN A 496 -25.31 20.70 -29.27
C ASN A 496 -24.38 19.58 -28.78
N GLN A 497 -23.73 18.90 -29.73
CA GLN A 497 -22.71 17.86 -29.51
C GLN A 497 -21.52 18.30 -28.61
N GLU A 498 -21.29 19.60 -28.41
CA GLU A 498 -20.26 20.12 -27.49
C GLU A 498 -20.60 19.90 -26.01
N ASN A 499 -21.88 19.88 -25.63
CA ASN A 499 -22.29 19.60 -24.24
C ASN A 499 -22.04 18.14 -23.85
N ASP A 500 -22.13 17.21 -24.80
CA ASP A 500 -21.83 15.79 -24.56
C ASP A 500 -20.38 15.61 -24.07
N MET A 501 -19.41 16.31 -24.68
CA MET A 501 -18.00 16.21 -24.27
C MET A 501 -17.72 16.87 -22.90
N VAL A 502 -18.45 17.94 -22.54
CA VAL A 502 -18.30 18.64 -21.25
C VAL A 502 -18.87 17.80 -20.11
N ILE A 503 -20.07 17.22 -20.29
CA ILE A 503 -20.67 16.35 -19.29
C ILE A 503 -19.83 15.08 -19.11
N TRP A 504 -19.28 14.51 -20.19
CA TRP A 504 -18.35 13.38 -20.09
C TRP A 504 -17.05 13.72 -19.37
N LYS A 505 -16.51 14.93 -19.56
CA LYS A 505 -15.37 15.41 -18.78
C LYS A 505 -15.73 15.51 -17.29
N GLU A 506 -16.94 15.94 -16.95
CA GLU A 506 -17.40 16.04 -15.56
C GLU A 506 -17.67 14.67 -14.93
N VAL A 507 -18.38 13.79 -15.63
CA VAL A 507 -18.59 12.39 -15.23
C VAL A 507 -17.26 11.65 -15.11
N ALA A 508 -16.29 11.86 -16.00
CA ALA A 508 -14.95 11.29 -15.89
C ALA A 508 -14.17 11.82 -14.66
N LYS A 509 -14.40 13.08 -14.25
CA LYS A 509 -13.86 13.59 -12.97
C LYS A 509 -14.47 12.86 -11.77
N HIS A 510 -15.75 12.50 -11.83
CA HIS A 510 -16.49 11.86 -10.75
C HIS A 510 -16.45 10.31 -10.77
N LEU A 511 -16.14 9.68 -11.90
CA LEU A 511 -15.94 8.22 -12.04
C LEU A 511 -14.64 7.74 -11.37
N LYS A 512 -13.75 8.67 -11.01
CA LYS A 512 -12.66 8.37 -10.07
C LYS A 512 -13.30 7.87 -8.78
N TRP A 513 -12.91 6.68 -8.37
CA TRP A 513 -13.60 5.88 -7.35
C TRP A 513 -13.81 6.58 -5.97
N LYS A 514 -13.08 7.67 -5.67
CA LYS A 514 -13.33 8.56 -4.51
C LYS A 514 -14.62 9.40 -4.60
N ASN A 515 -15.10 9.68 -5.82
CA ASN A 515 -16.19 10.61 -6.10
C ASN A 515 -17.48 9.90 -6.55
N GLN A 516 -17.58 8.57 -6.35
CA GLN A 516 -18.79 7.81 -6.71
C GLN A 516 -20.03 8.25 -5.92
N LEU A 517 -19.84 8.81 -4.72
CA LEU A 517 -20.95 9.40 -3.94
C LEU A 517 -21.45 10.69 -4.58
N ASP A 518 -20.54 11.57 -5.02
CA ASP A 518 -20.89 12.79 -5.77
C ASP A 518 -21.57 12.44 -7.10
N LEU A 519 -21.08 11.39 -7.78
CA LEU A 519 -21.68 10.87 -9.00
C LEU A 519 -23.13 10.43 -8.75
N LEU A 520 -23.37 9.73 -7.64
CA LEU A 520 -24.71 9.32 -7.21
C LEU A 520 -25.60 10.50 -6.84
N GLU A 521 -25.06 11.53 -6.19
CA GLU A 521 -25.81 12.74 -5.83
C GLU A 521 -26.20 13.57 -7.05
N PHE A 522 -25.27 13.71 -8.01
CA PHE A 522 -25.53 14.28 -9.32
C PHE A 522 -26.65 13.51 -10.05
N TYR A 523 -26.59 12.18 -10.10
CA TYR A 523 -27.62 11.38 -10.77
C TYR A 523 -28.94 11.32 -9.99
N ARG A 524 -28.92 11.35 -8.66
CA ARG A 524 -30.12 11.42 -7.80
C ARG A 524 -31.01 12.61 -8.13
N ASN A 525 -30.44 13.69 -8.66
CA ASN A 525 -31.16 14.92 -8.97
C ASN A 525 -31.62 14.97 -10.45
N ASN A 526 -31.08 14.12 -11.32
CA ASN A 526 -31.24 14.23 -12.78
C ASN A 526 -31.72 12.94 -13.48
N VAL A 527 -31.85 11.80 -12.78
CA VAL A 527 -32.16 10.48 -13.38
C VAL A 527 -33.26 9.76 -12.58
N ASN A 528 -34.07 8.94 -13.26
CA ASN A 528 -35.05 8.07 -12.63
C ASN A 528 -34.37 7.02 -11.72
N ARG A 529 -34.41 7.27 -10.40
CA ARG A 529 -33.78 6.42 -9.37
C ARG A 529 -34.26 4.97 -9.39
N ASN A 530 -35.52 4.72 -9.74
CA ASN A 530 -36.09 3.38 -9.73
C ASN A 530 -35.40 2.48 -10.78
N GLU A 531 -35.15 3.02 -11.97
CA GLU A 531 -34.47 2.27 -13.05
C GLU A 531 -33.01 1.97 -12.70
N VAL A 532 -32.31 2.95 -12.09
CA VAL A 532 -30.94 2.75 -11.58
C VAL A 532 -30.89 1.63 -10.53
N TYR A 533 -31.88 1.58 -9.63
CA TYR A 533 -31.95 0.53 -8.62
C TYR A 533 -32.30 -0.84 -9.21
N LYS A 534 -33.21 -0.90 -10.19
CA LYS A 534 -33.52 -2.14 -10.90
C LYS A 534 -32.29 -2.72 -11.58
N LYS A 535 -31.47 -1.89 -12.25
CA LYS A 535 -30.23 -2.36 -12.90
C LYS A 535 -29.17 -2.81 -11.90
N ALA A 536 -28.92 -2.03 -10.83
CA ALA A 536 -27.98 -2.43 -9.77
C ALA A 536 -28.42 -3.73 -9.07
N SER A 537 -29.72 -3.89 -8.86
CA SER A 537 -30.31 -5.10 -8.30
C SER A 537 -30.12 -6.31 -9.24
N ALA A 538 -30.30 -6.14 -10.54
CA ALA A 538 -30.02 -7.17 -11.54
C ALA A 538 -28.54 -7.59 -11.52
N TRP A 539 -27.60 -6.63 -11.45
CA TRP A 539 -26.16 -6.89 -11.32
C TRP A 539 -25.83 -7.69 -10.05
N PHE A 540 -26.47 -7.37 -8.94
CA PHE A 540 -26.34 -8.15 -7.71
C PHE A 540 -26.88 -9.58 -7.87
N LEU A 541 -28.08 -9.73 -8.44
CA LEU A 541 -28.73 -11.02 -8.65
C LEU A 541 -27.90 -11.97 -9.52
N VAL A 542 -27.39 -11.51 -10.66
CA VAL A 542 -26.57 -12.34 -11.55
C VAL A 542 -25.24 -12.73 -10.91
N THR A 543 -24.70 -11.86 -10.04
CA THR A 543 -23.47 -12.11 -9.29
C THR A 543 -23.64 -13.21 -8.26
N TYR A 544 -24.72 -13.14 -7.48
CA TYR A 544 -24.94 -14.04 -6.35
C TYR A 544 -25.89 -15.20 -6.65
N LYS A 545 -26.35 -15.37 -7.90
CA LYS A 545 -27.35 -16.37 -8.33
C LYS A 545 -27.07 -17.77 -7.76
N SER A 546 -25.86 -18.29 -7.98
CA SER A 546 -25.46 -19.63 -7.51
C SER A 546 -25.38 -19.71 -5.98
N TRP A 547 -24.94 -18.64 -5.33
CA TRP A 547 -24.78 -18.61 -3.86
C TRP A 547 -26.13 -18.53 -3.15
N ILE A 548 -27.05 -17.72 -3.68
CA ILE A 548 -28.45 -17.64 -3.21
C ILE A 548 -29.14 -19.00 -3.38
N GLN A 549 -28.95 -19.68 -4.52
CA GLN A 549 -29.48 -21.02 -4.73
C GLN A 549 -28.95 -22.02 -3.70
N LEU A 550 -27.64 -21.98 -3.42
CA LEU A 550 -27.03 -22.82 -2.41
C LEU A 550 -27.66 -22.58 -1.03
N ILE A 551 -27.74 -21.34 -0.56
CA ILE A 551 -28.36 -21.00 0.74
C ILE A 551 -29.80 -21.51 0.84
N LYS A 552 -30.59 -21.37 -0.25
CA LYS A 552 -31.96 -21.87 -0.29
C LYS A 552 -32.00 -23.39 -0.12
N GLN A 553 -31.10 -24.12 -0.77
CA GLN A 553 -30.96 -25.57 -0.61
C GLN A 553 -30.48 -25.97 0.79
N THR A 554 -29.50 -25.27 1.38
CA THR A 554 -29.01 -25.56 2.73
C THR A 554 -30.07 -25.30 3.80
N LYS A 555 -30.85 -24.22 3.68
CA LYS A 555 -32.00 -23.96 4.58
C LYS A 555 -33.09 -25.01 4.45
N GLN A 556 -33.33 -25.55 3.25
CA GLN A 556 -34.25 -26.66 3.04
C GLN A 556 -33.73 -28.00 3.60
N LYS A 557 -32.42 -28.26 3.51
CA LYS A 557 -31.76 -29.45 4.08
C LYS A 557 -31.62 -29.40 5.61
N ALA A 558 -31.27 -28.24 6.17
CA ALA A 558 -31.20 -28.01 7.62
C ALA A 558 -32.56 -28.16 8.31
N ARG A 559 -33.66 -27.91 7.58
CA ARG A 559 -35.03 -28.24 8.02
C ARG A 559 -35.36 -29.74 7.97
N LYS A 560 -34.55 -30.57 7.29
CA LYS A 560 -34.80 -32.00 7.06
C LYS A 560 -33.84 -32.96 7.77
N LEU A 561 -32.64 -32.56 8.19
CA LEU A 561 -31.72 -33.39 8.99
C LEU A 561 -30.84 -32.55 9.93
N LYS A 562 -30.72 -32.98 11.19
CA LYS A 562 -29.60 -32.63 12.10
C LYS A 562 -28.45 -33.61 11.82
N ASN A 563 -27.24 -33.08 11.75
CA ASN A 563 -25.95 -33.76 11.53
C ASN A 563 -25.60 -34.19 10.10
N ILE A 564 -24.94 -33.30 9.34
CA ILE A 564 -23.93 -33.70 8.34
C ILE A 564 -22.80 -32.66 8.32
N ASN A 565 -21.55 -33.15 8.31
CA ASN A 565 -20.30 -32.38 8.24
C ASN A 565 -20.19 -31.49 6.98
N ASN A 566 -19.73 -30.24 7.17
CA ASN A 566 -19.67 -29.17 6.16
C ASN A 566 -18.37 -29.11 5.31
N ASN A 567 -17.47 -30.08 5.43
CA ASN A 567 -16.10 -29.97 4.88
C ASN A 567 -15.96 -30.10 3.34
N GLN A 568 -17.05 -30.16 2.57
CA GLN A 568 -17.00 -30.25 1.09
C GLN A 568 -17.53 -28.99 0.35
N GLN A 569 -17.88 -27.89 1.05
CA GLN A 569 -18.67 -26.81 0.46
C GLN A 569 -17.90 -25.76 -0.39
N GLN A 570 -16.59 -25.90 -0.59
CA GLN A 570 -15.80 -24.94 -1.41
C GLN A 570 -15.45 -25.43 -2.83
N GLN A 571 -16.07 -26.51 -3.32
CA GLN A 571 -15.90 -26.89 -4.73
C GLN A 571 -16.76 -26.01 -5.66
N HIS A 572 -16.08 -25.01 -6.23
CA HIS A 572 -16.35 -24.33 -7.51
C HIS A 572 -17.60 -23.43 -7.64
N PHE A 573 -17.57 -22.26 -6.99
CA PHE A 573 -18.18 -21.07 -7.60
C PHE A 573 -17.34 -20.67 -8.82
N ARG A 574 -17.90 -20.79 -10.03
CA ARG A 574 -17.19 -20.46 -11.28
C ARG A 574 -17.19 -18.96 -11.61
N GLY A 575 -18.05 -18.16 -10.97
CA GLY A 575 -18.18 -16.71 -11.20
C GLY A 575 -17.46 -15.86 -10.16
N LEU A 576 -17.02 -14.67 -10.56
CA LEU A 576 -16.43 -13.66 -9.68
C LEU A 576 -17.51 -12.83 -8.96
N PHE A 577 -17.24 -12.33 -7.76
CA PHE A 577 -18.21 -11.66 -6.88
C PHE A 577 -18.13 -10.11 -6.87
N SER A 578 -17.02 -9.53 -7.32
CA SER A 578 -16.80 -8.07 -7.29
C SER A 578 -17.67 -7.28 -8.27
N PHE A 579 -18.26 -7.93 -9.27
CA PHE A 579 -19.05 -7.27 -10.32
C PHE A 579 -20.19 -6.42 -9.74
N ALA A 580 -20.97 -6.97 -8.82
CA ALA A 580 -22.04 -6.24 -8.14
C ALA A 580 -21.51 -5.02 -7.37
N TRP A 581 -20.34 -5.15 -6.74
CA TRP A 581 -19.76 -4.14 -5.88
C TRP A 581 -19.06 -3.00 -6.64
N LEU A 582 -19.00 -3.05 -7.97
CA LEU A 582 -18.61 -1.88 -8.77
C LEU A 582 -19.53 -0.68 -8.47
N VAL A 583 -20.83 -0.96 -8.31
CA VAL A 583 -21.87 0.04 -8.01
C VAL A 583 -22.31 0.02 -6.54
N TYR A 584 -21.38 -0.29 -5.62
CA TYR A 584 -21.69 -0.41 -4.20
C TYR A 584 -22.46 0.78 -3.60
N PRO A 585 -22.23 2.05 -3.96
CA PRO A 585 -22.94 3.12 -3.28
C PRO A 585 -24.41 3.21 -3.75
N VAL A 586 -24.79 2.66 -4.92
CA VAL A 586 -26.19 2.46 -5.32
C VAL A 586 -26.81 1.33 -4.49
N ILE A 587 -26.12 0.20 -4.36
CA ILE A 587 -26.56 -0.96 -3.56
C ILE A 587 -26.79 -0.55 -2.09
N PHE A 588 -25.94 0.32 -1.56
CA PHE A 588 -26.06 0.85 -0.21
C PHE A 588 -27.35 1.67 0.00
N GLN A 589 -27.78 2.40 -1.02
CA GLN A 589 -29.03 3.19 -0.99
C GLN A 589 -30.26 2.28 -1.07
N ILE A 590 -30.24 1.26 -1.95
CA ILE A 590 -31.29 0.25 -2.02
C ILE A 590 -31.51 -0.35 -0.62
N PHE A 591 -30.43 -0.71 0.07
CA PHE A 591 -30.51 -1.26 1.42
C PHE A 591 -31.15 -0.29 2.43
N ASP A 592 -30.78 1.00 2.40
CA ASP A 592 -31.32 2.01 3.31
C ASP A 592 -32.82 2.22 3.09
N GLU A 593 -33.26 2.34 1.82
CA GLU A 593 -34.66 2.52 1.47
C GLU A 593 -35.52 1.32 1.88
N GLN A 594 -35.06 0.10 1.58
CA GLN A 594 -35.74 -1.12 1.99
C GLN A 594 -35.83 -1.25 3.52
N ASN A 595 -34.78 -0.83 4.26
CA ASN A 595 -34.83 -0.79 5.72
C ASN A 595 -35.81 0.26 6.26
N ASN A 596 -35.91 1.42 5.62
CA ASN A 596 -36.84 2.47 6.01
C ASN A 596 -38.29 2.04 5.78
N LEU A 597 -38.60 1.40 4.65
CA LEU A 597 -39.92 0.81 4.37
C LEU A 597 -40.33 -0.19 5.47
N VAL A 598 -39.44 -1.11 5.84
CA VAL A 598 -39.68 -2.08 6.94
C VAL A 598 -39.89 -1.39 8.29
N LYS A 599 -39.15 -0.32 8.60
CA LYS A 599 -39.34 0.46 9.84
C LYS A 599 -40.68 1.20 9.84
N GLU A 600 -41.10 1.75 8.70
CA GLU A 600 -42.39 2.43 8.55
C GLU A 600 -43.56 1.46 8.67
N GLU A 601 -43.48 0.27 8.06
CA GLU A 601 -44.50 -0.78 8.21
C GLU A 601 -44.64 -1.22 9.67
N LYS A 602 -43.51 -1.44 10.38
CA LYS A 602 -43.54 -1.75 11.82
C LYS A 602 -44.16 -0.63 12.65
N ARG A 603 -43.90 0.64 12.32
CA ARG A 603 -44.54 1.79 12.96
C ARG A 603 -46.05 1.84 12.69
N LYS A 604 -46.48 1.56 11.45
CA LYS A 604 -47.91 1.47 11.07
C LYS A 604 -48.61 0.32 11.79
N GLN A 605 -47.98 -0.87 11.87
CA GLN A 605 -48.50 -2.02 12.61
C GLN A 605 -48.58 -1.77 14.13
N SER A 606 -47.59 -1.09 14.72
CA SER A 606 -47.63 -0.68 16.13
C SER A 606 -48.74 0.33 16.43
N LYS A 607 -48.95 1.31 15.53
CA LYS A 607 -50.06 2.26 15.62
C LYS A 607 -51.42 1.56 15.50
N ASN A 608 -51.57 0.61 14.57
CA ASN A 608 -52.80 -0.18 14.41
C ASN A 608 -53.08 -1.07 15.63
N LYS A 609 -52.06 -1.72 16.21
CA LYS A 609 -52.21 -2.48 17.47
C LYS A 609 -52.61 -1.59 18.65
N LYS A 610 -52.03 -0.38 18.76
CA LYS A 610 -52.42 0.60 19.80
C LYS A 610 -53.84 1.14 19.60
N GLN A 611 -54.31 1.27 18.35
CA GLN A 611 -55.70 1.66 18.07
C GLN A 611 -56.69 0.52 18.31
N GLN A 612 -56.31 -0.73 18.03
CA GLN A 612 -57.11 -1.92 18.35
C GLN A 612 -57.17 -2.23 19.85
N GLN A 613 -56.17 -1.82 20.65
CA GLN A 613 -56.22 -1.92 22.11
C GLN A 613 -56.98 -0.76 22.78
N LYS A 614 -57.27 0.32 22.04
CA LYS A 614 -58.07 1.48 22.50
C LYS A 614 -59.55 1.40 22.11
N LYS A 615 -59.91 0.51 21.18
CA LYS A 615 -61.28 0.12 20.88
C LYS A 615 -61.59 -1.14 21.67
#